data_AF-A0A975F6K1-F1
#
_entry.id   AF-A0A975F6K1-F1
#
_cell.length_a   1.000
_cell.length_b   1.000
_cell.length_c   1.000
_cell.angle_alpha   90.00
_cell.angle_beta   90.00
_cell.angle_gamma   90.00
#
_symmetry.space_group_name_H-M   'P 1'
#
loop_
_entity.id
_entity.type
_entity.pdbx_description
1 polymer ?
#
loop_
_entity_poly.entity_id
_entity_poly.type
_entity_poly.pdbx_seq_one_letter_code
_entity_poly.pdbx_strand_id
1 'polypeptide(L)' 'MLINLNLGKPEPLRHNLAGFWSRRIDETNLIVYAADDEYLTIIACRYHYD' A
#
# COMPACT_ATOMS: atom_id res chain seq x y z
N MET A 1 5.23 -6.82 -11.25
CA MET A 1 5.01 -5.37 -11.48
C MET A 1 6.01 -4.56 -10.63
N LEU A 2 7.16 -4.17 -11.19
CA LEU A 2 8.18 -3.39 -10.46
C LEU A 2 7.83 -1.89 -10.50
N ILE A 3 7.12 -1.40 -9.50
CA ILE A 3 6.88 0.05 -9.34
C ILE A 3 8.09 0.65 -8.59
N ASN A 4 9.20 0.84 -9.31
CA ASN A 4 10.37 1.61 -8.88
C ASN A 4 10.31 3.02 -9.51
N LEU A 5 9.31 3.79 -9.11
CA LEU A 5 9.36 5.24 -9.13
C LEU A 5 9.48 5.67 -7.67
N ASN A 6 10.25 6.73 -7.40
CA ASN A 6 10.68 7.23 -6.08
C ASN A 6 9.56 7.61 -5.07
N LEU A 7 8.38 6.99 -5.16
CA LEU A 7 7.14 7.22 -4.43
C LEU A 7 7.02 6.30 -3.19
N GLY A 8 8.11 6.11 -2.44
CA GLY A 8 8.16 5.18 -1.31
C GLY A 8 8.17 3.70 -1.73
N LYS A 9 8.92 2.88 -0.99
CA LYS A 9 8.97 1.43 -1.26
C LYS A 9 7.67 0.78 -0.78
N PRO A 10 7.02 -0.07 -1.59
CA PRO A 10 5.85 -0.81 -1.13
C PRO A 10 6.26 -1.82 -0.07
N GLU A 11 5.53 -1.87 1.03
CA GLU A 11 5.77 -2.75 2.16
C GLU A 11 4.62 -3.75 2.32
N PRO A 12 4.88 -5.07 2.36
CA PRO A 12 3.85 -6.06 2.57
C PRO A 12 3.34 -5.99 4.02
N LEU A 13 2.02 -6.00 4.19
CA LEU A 13 1.39 -6.08 5.50
C LEU A 13 1.43 -7.51 6.04
N ARG A 14 1.31 -7.65 7.37
CA ARG A 14 1.52 -8.92 8.09
C ARG A 14 0.25 -9.39 8.81
N HIS A 15 0.30 -10.62 9.33
CA HIS A 15 -0.78 -11.24 10.11
C HIS A 15 -2.11 -11.27 9.33
N ASN A 16 -3.19 -10.74 9.92
CA ASN A 16 -4.52 -10.70 9.31
C ASN A 16 -4.59 -9.84 8.03
N LEU A 17 -3.54 -9.07 7.73
CA LEU A 17 -3.42 -8.24 6.53
C LEU A 17 -2.40 -8.82 5.52
N ALA A 18 -1.93 -10.05 5.72
CA ALA A 18 -1.08 -10.73 4.74
C ALA A 18 -1.80 -10.79 3.37
N GLY A 19 -1.08 -10.45 2.30
CA GLY A 19 -1.63 -10.32 0.94
C GLY A 19 -1.95 -8.88 0.54
N PHE A 20 -1.99 -7.95 1.50
CA PHE A 20 -2.10 -6.52 1.23
C PHE A 20 -0.73 -5.83 1.29
N TRP A 21 -0.68 -4.67 0.64
CA TRP A 21 0.50 -3.83 0.55
C TRP A 21 0.17 -2.44 1.06
N SER A 22 1.16 -1.81 1.67
CA SER A 22 1.11 -0.39 2.00
C SER A 22 2.19 0.39 1.25
N ARG A 23 1.89 1.64 0.93
CA ARG A 23 2.87 2.59 0.39
C ARG A 23 2.58 3.96 0.99
N ARG A 24 3.64 4.71 1.33
CA ARG A 24 3.51 6.10 1.78
C ARG A 24 3.19 6.99 0.59
N ILE A 25 2.16 7.82 0.74
CA ILE A 25 1.83 8.89 -0.20
C ILE A 25 2.64 10.14 0.16
N ASP A 26 2.71 10.45 1.46
CA ASP A 26 3.52 11.53 2.05
C ASP A 26 4.04 11.10 3.43
N GLU A 27 4.52 12.05 4.23
CA GLU A 27 5.05 11.80 5.58
C GLU A 27 4.03 11.16 6.52
N THR A 28 2.73 11.41 6.29
CA THR A 28 1.62 11.08 7.20
C THR A 28 0.61 10.10 6.61
N ASN A 29 0.44 10.10 5.28
CA ASN A 29 -0.59 9.34 4.60
C ASN A 29 -0.04 8.08 3.94
N LEU A 30 -0.82 7.02 4.00
CA LEU A 30 -0.52 5.74 3.37
C LEU A 30 -1.72 5.20 2.60
N ILE A 31 -1.41 4.52 1.51
CA ILE A 31 -2.36 3.75 0.71
C ILE A 31 -2.21 2.29 1.06
N VAL A 32 -3.33 1.62 1.31
CA VAL A 32 -3.41 0.17 1.46
C VAL A 32 -4.12 -0.41 0.26
N TYR A 33 -3.51 -1.39 -0.39
CA TYR A 33 -4.01 -1.97 -1.62
C TYR A 33 -3.70 -3.46 -1.76
N ALA A 34 -4.48 -4.13 -2.60
CA ALA A 34 -4.15 -5.42 -3.19
C ALA A 34 -3.93 -5.22 -4.69
N ALA A 35 -3.00 -5.97 -5.28
CA ALA A 35 -2.76 -5.95 -6.72
C ALA A 35 -2.65 -7.39 -7.23
N ASP A 36 -3.32 -7.66 -8.34
CA ASP A 36 -3.15 -8.86 -9.15
C ASP A 36 -2.84 -8.46 -10.62
N ASP A 37 -2.92 -9.41 -11.54
CA ASP A 37 -2.58 -9.18 -12.95
C ASP A 37 -3.58 -8.29 -13.69
N GLU A 38 -4.80 -8.15 -13.17
CA GLU A 38 -5.91 -7.45 -13.84
C GLU A 38 -6.33 -6.18 -13.10
N TYR A 39 -6.27 -6.18 -11.77
CA TYR A 39 -6.78 -5.09 -10.93
C TYR A 39 -5.81 -4.64 -9.84
N LEU A 40 -5.89 -3.33 -9.57
CA LEU A 40 -5.37 -2.70 -8.37
C LEU A 40 -6.55 -2.26 -7.51
N THR A 41 -6.78 -2.95 -6.40
CA THR A 41 -7.89 -2.65 -5.48
C THR A 41 -7.38 -1.78 -4.34
N ILE A 42 -7.94 -0.57 -4.22
CA ILE A 42 -7.63 0.35 -3.13
C ILE A 42 -8.58 0.07 -1.95
N ILE A 43 -8.00 -0.23 -0.80
CA ILE A 43 -8.73 -0.60 0.42
C ILE A 43 -8.87 0.60 1.35
N ALA A 44 -7.81 1.40 1.44
CA ALA A 44 -7.80 2.61 2.25
C ALA A 44 -6.81 3.63 1.70
N CYS A 45 -7.19 4.90 1.79
CA CYS A 45 -6.33 6.06 1.57
C CYS A 45 -6.52 7.01 2.75
N ARG A 46 -5.89 6.71 3.89
CA ARG A 46 -6.01 7.55 5.09
C ARG A 46 -4.83 7.37 6.03
N TYR A 47 -4.61 8.39 6.85
CA TYR A 47 -3.67 8.45 7.97
C TYR A 47 -3.69 7.16 8.82
N HIS A 48 -2.52 6.76 9.34
CA HIS A 48 -2.42 5.73 10.37
C HIS A 48 -1.99 6.38 11.69
N TYR A 49 -2.82 6.16 12.71
CA TYR A 49 -2.79 6.61 14.11
C TYR A 49 -3.69 7.80 14.49
N ASP A 50 -4.22 7.75 15.70
CA ASP A 50 -4.76 8.92 16.42
C ASP A 50 -3.59 9.70 17.06
#